data_AF-A0A7D5ZE12-F1
#
_entry.id   AF-A0A7D5ZE12-F1
#
_cell.length_a   1.000
_cell.length_b   1.000
_cell.length_c   1.000
_cell.angle_alpha   90.00
_cell.angle_beta   90.00
_cell.angle_gamma   90.00
#
_symmetry.space_group_name_H-M   'P 1'
#
loop_
_entity.id
_entity.type
_entity.pdbx_description
1 polymer ?
#
loop_
_entity_poly.entity_id
_entity_poly.type
_entity_poly.pdbx_seq_one_letter_code
_entity_poly.pdbx_strand_id
1 'polypeptide(L)'
;MDLWDEMVGSRTTPTGETERLRYNAERLVCSAIVQQYHVMIQEGLGVSYLTNGFCDIQLWIPHDDPSTLHYYLYDPNREVDAEDCTLLEPKTAIARRLCLYLLSCGHSIRSQQWRAAARDQLRIWQTSFDHVRSQIPKAELGNPFLHSDSSDPDHESPDCSSEYQPSSSPPIESPTAEGRRVPTTSKACRASQEAQQRAESPDSSGSDTGPAVAQRKRGISQVSPLAQPPSRTRSFQGDRGNSPRQHDAKFCTLHCLLGLQRRGVLDDKCPNVRLHQQDEKNKKHPITAEQLVCSLKEQLNQNLDQNCTPFGRSGRSGAPFKLTCATFGYTVVGKGTTTDWWPEVAGEVDAYRLLQKAQASAVPVFLGTMDLSTAYFLHGAGEIRHMLVMGWGGESPEEIGAGSELSRELDRSVREIRRLGVIHGDLRRENILWNTEVRRILIIDFHESKLVPRRTIQQIRRAKRPFGGSADGIETRKPKRLRVL
;
A
#
# COMPACT_ATOMS: atom_id res chain seq x y z
N MET A 1 5.16 34.52 -12.63
CA MET A 1 4.48 34.76 -11.34
C MET A 1 5.41 34.27 -10.26
N ASP A 2 5.85 35.13 -9.34
CA ASP A 2 6.49 34.65 -8.11
C ASP A 2 5.37 34.38 -7.11
N LEU A 3 4.93 33.12 -7.08
CA LEU A 3 3.75 32.73 -6.32
C LEU A 3 3.93 33.01 -4.82
N TRP A 4 5.15 32.93 -4.30
CA TRP A 4 5.38 33.15 -2.88
C TRP A 4 5.21 34.63 -2.52
N ASP A 5 5.85 35.51 -3.28
CA ASP A 5 5.81 36.94 -3.01
C ASP A 5 4.41 37.50 -3.21
N GLU A 6 3.71 37.06 -4.25
CA GLU A 6 2.35 37.52 -4.58
C GLU A 6 1.31 37.03 -3.57
N MET A 7 1.43 35.80 -3.06
CA MET A 7 0.37 35.18 -2.25
C MET A 7 0.65 35.16 -0.75
N VAL A 8 1.91 35.05 -0.34
CA VAL A 8 2.34 35.03 1.06
C VAL A 8 2.85 36.42 1.48
N GLY A 9 3.54 37.11 0.58
CA GLY A 9 4.05 38.47 0.81
C GLY A 9 2.94 39.53 0.84
N SER A 10 1.89 39.37 0.01
CA SER A 10 0.76 40.30 -0.03
C SER A 10 -0.19 40.12 1.16
N ARG A 11 -0.17 41.08 2.11
CA ARG A 11 -1.05 41.10 3.30
C ARG A 11 -2.31 41.94 3.13
N THR A 12 -2.47 42.61 1.99
CA THR A 12 -3.58 43.53 1.76
C THR A 12 -4.71 42.83 1.05
N THR A 13 -5.81 42.57 1.78
CA THR A 13 -7.07 42.12 1.18
C THR A 13 -7.75 43.32 0.51
N PRO A 14 -8.14 43.22 -0.77
CA PRO A 14 -8.89 44.27 -1.44
C PRO A 14 -10.22 44.56 -0.75
N THR A 15 -10.62 45.83 -0.70
CA THR A 15 -11.89 46.27 -0.11
C THR A 15 -13.06 46.26 -1.10
N GLY A 16 -12.79 46.32 -2.42
CA GLY A 16 -13.81 46.24 -3.45
C GLY A 16 -14.40 44.84 -3.57
N GLU A 17 -15.72 44.71 -3.77
CA GLU A 17 -16.40 43.41 -3.78
C GLU A 17 -15.88 42.48 -4.90
N THR A 18 -15.81 42.95 -6.14
CA THR A 18 -15.30 42.18 -7.29
C THR A 18 -13.82 41.83 -7.14
N GLU A 19 -13.00 42.78 -6.67
CA GLU A 19 -11.57 42.57 -6.45
C GLU A 19 -11.32 41.54 -5.34
N ARG A 20 -12.13 41.58 -4.29
CA ARG A 20 -12.10 40.60 -3.20
C ARG A 20 -12.50 39.21 -3.67
N LEU A 21 -13.52 39.09 -4.52
CA LEU A 21 -13.90 37.80 -5.12
C LEU A 21 -12.77 37.23 -5.98
N ARG A 22 -12.14 38.05 -6.83
CA ARG A 22 -10.96 37.63 -7.64
C ARG A 22 -9.80 37.21 -6.74
N TYR A 23 -9.47 38.01 -5.73
CA TYR A 23 -8.44 37.70 -4.73
C TYR A 23 -8.70 36.36 -4.04
N ASN A 24 -9.94 36.11 -3.61
CA ASN A 24 -10.32 34.85 -2.97
C ASN A 24 -10.21 33.65 -3.94
N ALA A 25 -10.63 33.81 -5.18
CA ALA A 25 -10.53 32.78 -6.22
C ALA A 25 -9.06 32.45 -6.53
N GLU A 26 -8.21 33.46 -6.71
CA GLU A 26 -6.77 33.31 -6.90
C GLU A 26 -6.13 32.54 -5.74
N ARG A 27 -6.44 32.91 -4.49
CA ARG A 27 -5.95 32.20 -3.30
C ARG A 27 -6.34 30.73 -3.27
N LEU A 28 -7.58 30.41 -3.65
CA LEU A 28 -8.04 29.02 -3.70
C LEU A 28 -7.32 28.22 -4.78
N VAL A 29 -7.21 28.76 -6.00
CA VAL A 29 -6.53 28.09 -7.12
C VAL A 29 -5.06 27.88 -6.79
N CYS A 30 -4.37 28.91 -6.28
CA CYS A 30 -2.97 28.80 -5.88
C CYS A 30 -2.79 27.76 -4.77
N SER A 31 -3.66 27.75 -3.76
CA SER A 31 -3.58 26.74 -2.69
C SER A 31 -3.78 25.32 -3.22
N ALA A 32 -4.65 25.12 -4.21
CA ALA A 32 -4.88 23.83 -4.84
C ALA A 32 -3.67 23.38 -5.68
N ILE A 33 -3.08 24.30 -6.45
CA ILE A 33 -1.87 24.06 -7.23
C ILE A 33 -0.68 23.73 -6.32
N VAL A 34 -0.46 24.48 -5.24
CA VAL A 34 0.62 24.25 -4.28
C VAL A 34 0.46 22.88 -3.59
N GLN A 35 -0.77 22.51 -3.22
CA GLN A 35 -1.04 21.19 -2.65
C GLN A 35 -0.72 20.07 -3.65
N GLN A 36 -1.13 20.21 -4.91
CA GLN A 36 -0.81 19.22 -5.94
C GLN A 36 0.69 19.16 -6.22
N TYR A 37 1.36 20.31 -6.29
CA TYR A 37 2.79 20.43 -6.47
C TYR A 37 3.57 19.76 -5.33
N HIS A 38 3.13 19.91 -4.08
CA HIS A 38 3.70 19.22 -2.93
C HIS A 38 3.67 17.69 -3.12
N VAL A 39 2.53 17.15 -3.55
CA VAL A 39 2.38 15.71 -3.85
C VAL A 39 3.30 15.30 -5.00
N MET A 40 3.39 16.10 -6.07
CA MET A 40 4.30 15.83 -7.19
C MET A 40 5.76 15.72 -6.74
N ILE A 41 6.22 16.62 -5.85
CA ILE A 41 7.59 16.54 -5.29
C ILE A 41 7.76 15.30 -4.42
N GLN A 42 6.81 15.01 -3.53
CA GLN A 42 6.89 13.85 -2.62
C GLN A 42 6.91 12.51 -3.37
N GLU A 43 5.99 12.34 -4.32
CA GLU A 43 5.84 11.13 -5.13
C GLU A 43 6.86 11.05 -6.27
N GLY A 44 7.58 12.15 -6.55
CA GLY A 44 8.58 12.21 -7.63
C GLY A 44 7.94 12.24 -9.01
N LEU A 45 6.76 12.85 -9.14
CA LEU A 45 6.01 12.96 -10.39
C LEU A 45 6.51 14.16 -11.19
N GLY A 46 6.82 13.93 -12.47
CA GLY A 46 7.18 15.01 -13.41
C GLY A 46 5.97 15.75 -13.97
N VAL A 47 4.86 15.04 -14.15
CA VAL A 47 3.62 15.55 -14.73
C VAL A 47 2.43 15.20 -13.85
N SER A 48 1.43 16.07 -13.82
CA SER A 48 0.17 15.83 -13.11
C SER A 48 -0.93 16.74 -13.67
N TYR A 49 -2.12 16.69 -13.08
CA TYR A 49 -3.17 17.65 -13.38
C TYR A 49 -4.07 17.90 -12.18
N LEU A 50 -4.79 19.01 -12.23
CA LEU A 50 -5.87 19.37 -11.31
C LEU A 50 -7.14 19.60 -12.13
N THR A 51 -8.31 19.31 -11.56
CA THR A 51 -9.58 19.54 -12.25
C THR A 51 -10.66 19.97 -11.26
N ASN A 52 -11.55 20.85 -11.70
CA ASN A 52 -12.78 21.20 -10.98
C ASN A 52 -14.03 20.55 -11.61
N GLY A 53 -13.84 19.66 -12.60
CA GLY A 53 -14.91 19.04 -13.38
C GLY A 53 -15.32 19.81 -14.64
N PHE A 54 -15.03 21.12 -14.70
CA PHE A 54 -15.29 21.97 -15.86
C PHE A 54 -14.03 22.22 -16.67
N CYS A 55 -12.92 22.54 -16.00
CA CYS A 55 -11.61 22.79 -16.60
C CYS A 55 -10.55 21.88 -15.99
N ASP A 56 -9.53 21.55 -16.77
CA ASP A 56 -8.36 20.82 -16.32
C ASP A 56 -7.13 21.77 -16.35
N ILE A 57 -6.29 21.71 -15.32
CA ILE A 57 -5.01 22.40 -15.25
C ILE A 57 -3.94 21.32 -15.31
N GLN A 58 -3.25 21.20 -16.44
CA GLN A 58 -2.11 20.30 -16.58
C GLN A 58 -0.88 20.93 -15.95
N LEU A 59 -0.07 20.12 -15.28
CA LEU A 59 1.07 20.55 -14.48
C LEU A 59 2.33 19.80 -14.89
N TRP A 60 3.44 20.52 -15.01
CA TRP A 60 4.75 19.94 -15.33
C TRP A 60 5.86 20.62 -14.53
N ILE A 61 6.71 19.80 -13.92
CA ILE A 61 7.91 20.25 -13.20
C ILE A 61 9.11 19.90 -14.07
N PRO A 62 10.02 20.83 -14.41
CA PRO A 62 11.29 20.51 -15.06
C PRO A 62 12.16 19.63 -14.17
N HIS A 63 13.01 18.78 -14.76
CA HIS A 63 13.91 17.94 -13.96
C HIS A 63 14.98 18.76 -13.24
N ASP A 64 15.57 19.74 -13.93
CA ASP A 64 16.73 20.49 -13.45
C ASP A 64 16.37 21.72 -12.62
N ASP A 65 15.11 22.15 -12.71
CA ASP A 65 14.56 23.23 -11.89
C ASP A 65 13.26 22.77 -11.21
N PRO A 66 13.36 22.13 -10.04
CA PRO A 66 12.18 21.76 -9.28
C PRO A 66 11.38 22.96 -8.81
N SER A 67 11.96 24.17 -8.72
CA SER A 67 11.32 25.36 -8.15
C SER A 67 10.28 26.01 -9.07
N THR A 68 10.34 25.67 -10.36
CA THR A 68 9.39 26.16 -11.36
C THR A 68 8.32 25.11 -11.65
N LEU A 69 7.06 25.54 -11.62
CA LEU A 69 5.91 24.74 -12.04
C LEU A 69 5.29 25.37 -13.29
N HIS A 70 5.34 24.65 -14.40
CA HIS A 70 4.61 25.01 -15.59
C HIS A 70 3.17 24.49 -15.49
N TYR A 71 2.22 25.30 -15.94
CA TYR A 71 0.83 24.89 -16.02
C TYR A 71 0.24 25.23 -17.38
N TYR A 72 -0.77 24.46 -17.79
CA TYR A 72 -1.60 24.73 -18.95
C TYR A 72 -3.07 24.59 -18.53
N LEU A 73 -3.83 25.68 -18.61
CA LEU A 73 -5.26 25.68 -18.35
C LEU A 73 -5.99 25.26 -19.62
N TYR A 74 -6.86 24.28 -19.48
CA TYR A 74 -7.66 23.72 -20.55
C TYR A 74 -9.14 23.74 -20.18
N ASP A 75 -9.94 24.37 -21.02
CA ASP A 75 -11.40 24.32 -20.96
C ASP A 75 -11.93 23.52 -22.17
N PRO A 76 -12.39 22.28 -21.96
CA PRO A 76 -12.95 21.44 -23.02
C PRO A 76 -14.10 22.10 -23.78
N ASN A 77 -14.94 22.88 -23.11
CA ASN A 77 -16.14 23.45 -23.73
C ASN A 77 -15.81 24.65 -24.63
N ARG A 78 -14.67 25.29 -24.42
CA ARG A 78 -14.21 26.44 -25.22
C ARG A 78 -13.31 26.03 -26.39
N GLU A 79 -12.67 24.87 -26.30
CA GLU A 79 -11.74 24.39 -27.34
C GLU A 79 -12.37 23.40 -28.34
N VAL A 80 -13.54 22.82 -28.03
CA VAL A 80 -14.26 21.92 -28.94
C VAL A 80 -15.25 22.72 -29.77
N ASP A 81 -14.88 23.02 -31.01
CA ASP A 81 -15.81 23.57 -32.00
C ASP A 81 -16.75 22.47 -32.50
N ALA A 82 -18.06 22.69 -32.41
CA ALA A 82 -19.07 21.73 -32.89
C ALA A 82 -18.98 21.47 -34.41
N GLU A 83 -18.35 22.37 -35.15
CA GLU A 83 -18.16 22.29 -36.60
C GLU A 83 -16.88 21.53 -36.99
N ASP A 84 -15.92 21.40 -36.07
CA ASP A 84 -14.64 20.75 -36.32
C ASP A 84 -14.77 19.23 -36.08
N CYS A 85 -15.32 18.54 -37.08
CA CYS A 85 -15.49 17.08 -37.06
C CYS A 85 -14.17 16.30 -37.20
N THR A 86 -13.04 17.01 -37.34
CA THR A 86 -11.74 16.38 -37.52
C THR A 86 -11.08 16.15 -36.15
N LEU A 87 -11.16 14.91 -35.65
CA LEU A 87 -10.48 14.46 -34.42
C LEU A 87 -8.93 14.41 -34.55
N LEU A 88 -8.33 15.30 -35.34
CA LEU A 88 -6.89 15.36 -35.61
C LEU A 88 -6.10 15.82 -34.38
N GLU A 89 -6.72 16.62 -33.52
CA GLU A 89 -6.15 17.08 -32.26
C GLU A 89 -6.92 16.50 -31.07
N PRO A 90 -6.24 16.19 -29.96
CA PRO A 90 -6.90 15.70 -28.75
C PRO A 90 -7.59 16.86 -28.03
N LYS A 91 -8.68 17.39 -28.60
CA LYS A 91 -9.42 18.55 -28.09
C LYS A 91 -10.49 18.21 -27.06
N THR A 92 -10.78 16.93 -26.81
CA THR A 92 -11.76 16.50 -25.80
C THR A 92 -11.11 16.22 -24.44
N ALA A 93 -11.89 16.36 -23.36
CA ALA A 93 -11.41 16.05 -22.00
C ALA A 93 -10.83 14.64 -21.88
N ILE A 94 -11.49 13.66 -22.50
CA ILE A 94 -11.02 12.26 -22.49
C ILE A 94 -9.71 12.13 -23.27
N ALA A 95 -9.62 12.74 -24.46
CA ALA A 95 -8.42 12.67 -25.28
C ALA A 95 -7.21 13.32 -24.58
N ARG A 96 -7.38 14.51 -23.98
CA ARG A 96 -6.30 15.17 -23.23
C ARG A 96 -5.86 14.40 -22.00
N ARG A 97 -6.79 13.83 -21.25
CA ARG A 97 -6.45 12.97 -20.10
C ARG A 97 -5.71 11.71 -20.53
N LEU A 98 -6.10 11.11 -21.66
CA LEU A 98 -5.37 9.97 -22.23
C LEU A 98 -3.96 10.39 -22.68
N CYS A 99 -3.80 11.53 -23.34
CA CYS A 99 -2.49 12.06 -23.72
C CYS A 99 -1.61 12.32 -22.49
N LEU A 100 -2.15 12.91 -21.44
CA LEU A 100 -1.42 13.12 -20.19
C LEU A 100 -1.03 11.79 -19.53
N TYR A 101 -1.92 10.79 -19.55
CA TYR A 101 -1.61 9.46 -19.05
C TYR A 101 -0.46 8.80 -19.85
N LEU A 102 -0.52 8.87 -21.18
CA LEU A 102 0.54 8.34 -22.05
C LEU A 102 1.86 9.09 -21.84
N LEU A 103 1.81 10.42 -21.69
CA LEU A 103 2.97 11.25 -21.35
C LEU A 103 3.56 10.79 -20.01
N SER A 104 2.72 10.59 -18.98
CA SER A 104 3.16 10.15 -17.65
C SER A 104 3.84 8.78 -17.69
N CYS A 105 3.42 7.87 -18.57
CA CYS A 105 4.08 6.58 -18.78
C CYS A 105 5.49 6.72 -19.39
N GLY A 106 5.74 7.81 -20.13
CA GLY A 106 7.07 8.15 -20.65
C GLY A 106 7.98 8.80 -19.61
N HIS A 107 7.44 9.29 -18.50
CA HIS A 107 8.21 9.86 -17.40
C HIS A 107 8.51 8.80 -16.34
N SER A 108 9.79 8.59 -16.05
CA SER A 108 10.18 7.82 -14.88
C SER A 108 9.83 8.57 -13.59
N ILE A 109 9.44 7.83 -12.55
CA ILE A 109 9.35 8.37 -11.20
C ILE A 109 10.75 8.83 -10.78
N ARG A 110 10.84 10.06 -10.27
CA ARG A 110 12.11 10.65 -9.85
C ARG A 110 12.69 9.94 -8.63
N SER A 111 14.01 9.89 -8.58
CA SER A 111 14.75 9.22 -7.51
C SER A 111 14.48 9.84 -6.13
N GLN A 112 14.73 9.09 -5.07
CA GLN A 112 14.67 9.62 -3.69
C GLN A 112 15.66 10.77 -3.51
N GLN A 113 16.85 10.66 -4.12
CA GLN A 113 17.84 11.75 -4.09
C GLN A 113 17.31 13.03 -4.71
N TRP A 114 16.67 12.96 -5.88
CA TRP A 114 16.07 14.14 -6.51
C TRP A 114 15.00 14.76 -5.62
N ARG A 115 14.15 13.93 -5.01
CA ARG A 115 13.07 14.40 -4.12
C ARG A 115 13.61 15.06 -2.86
N ALA A 116 14.64 14.50 -2.25
CA ALA A 116 15.30 15.09 -1.09
C ALA A 116 15.93 16.45 -1.45
N ALA A 117 16.70 16.51 -2.54
CA ALA A 117 17.32 17.75 -3.02
C ALA A 117 16.27 18.83 -3.34
N ALA A 118 15.17 18.45 -4.01
CA ALA A 118 14.07 19.36 -4.26
C ALA A 118 13.43 19.87 -2.96
N ARG A 119 13.21 19.01 -1.96
CA ARG A 119 12.63 19.46 -0.68
C ARG A 119 13.54 20.41 0.10
N ASP A 120 14.86 20.21 0.03
CA ASP A 120 15.83 21.05 0.75
C ASP A 120 15.90 22.48 0.20
N GLN A 121 15.61 22.68 -1.09
CA GLN A 121 15.61 24.01 -1.72
C GLN A 121 14.24 24.71 -1.69
N LEU A 122 13.14 23.97 -1.50
CA LEU A 122 11.78 24.50 -1.63
C LEU A 122 11.25 25.07 -0.29
N ARG A 123 10.49 26.16 -0.40
CA ARG A 123 9.82 26.76 0.76
C ARG A 123 8.59 25.92 1.15
N ILE A 124 8.36 25.81 2.46
CA ILE A 124 7.18 25.11 2.99
C ILE A 124 6.00 26.08 3.04
N TRP A 125 4.93 25.71 2.36
CA TRP A 125 3.65 26.41 2.44
C TRP A 125 2.85 25.91 3.65
N GLN A 126 2.55 26.79 4.61
CA GLN A 126 2.01 26.40 5.92
C GLN A 126 0.48 26.25 5.98
N THR A 127 -0.24 26.74 4.96
CA THR A 127 -1.70 26.63 4.91
C THR A 127 -2.15 25.47 4.01
N SER A 128 -3.42 25.09 4.09
CA SER A 128 -4.03 24.10 3.21
C SER A 128 -5.19 24.70 2.44
N PHE A 129 -5.63 24.01 1.39
CA PHE A 129 -6.82 24.42 0.63
C PHE A 129 -8.04 24.59 1.54
N ASP A 130 -8.28 23.63 2.44
CA ASP A 130 -9.40 23.70 3.38
C ASP A 130 -9.29 24.88 4.35
N HIS A 131 -8.06 25.19 4.79
CA HIS A 131 -7.82 26.35 5.63
C HIS A 131 -8.14 27.65 4.87
N VAL A 132 -7.62 27.82 3.66
CA VAL A 132 -7.88 29.01 2.82
C VAL A 132 -9.37 29.13 2.53
N ARG A 133 -10.04 28.04 2.17
CA ARG A 133 -11.49 28.00 1.94
C ARG A 133 -12.30 28.40 3.17
N SER A 134 -11.87 27.99 4.37
CA SER A 134 -12.57 28.31 5.62
C SER A 134 -12.53 29.80 5.98
N GLN A 135 -11.57 30.55 5.45
CA GLN A 135 -11.46 31.99 5.65
C GLN A 135 -12.40 32.80 4.76
N ILE A 136 -12.94 32.20 3.70
CA ILE A 136 -13.83 32.88 2.74
C ILE A 136 -15.28 32.82 3.25
N PRO A 137 -15.98 33.96 3.38
CA PRO A 137 -17.38 33.98 3.80
C PRO A 137 -18.28 33.16 2.88
N LYS A 138 -19.22 32.40 3.45
CA LYS A 138 -20.14 31.54 2.70
C LYS A 138 -20.98 32.29 1.64
N ALA A 139 -21.30 33.55 1.91
CA ALA A 139 -22.04 34.40 0.97
C ALA A 139 -21.23 34.70 -0.31
N GLU A 140 -19.90 34.72 -0.23
CA GLU A 140 -19.01 34.97 -1.35
C GLU A 140 -18.72 33.70 -2.16
N LEU A 141 -18.80 32.52 -1.53
CA LEU A 141 -18.61 31.21 -2.17
C LEU A 141 -19.71 30.85 -3.19
N GLY A 142 -20.91 31.44 -3.06
CA GLY A 142 -22.04 31.19 -3.95
C GLY A 142 -22.40 32.39 -4.83
N ASN A 143 -21.54 33.40 -4.91
CA ASN A 143 -21.88 34.64 -5.60
C ASN A 143 -21.77 34.47 -7.14
N PRO A 144 -22.88 34.62 -7.90
CA PRO A 144 -22.91 34.38 -9.34
C PRO A 144 -22.07 35.37 -10.18
N PHE A 145 -21.56 36.46 -9.61
CA PHE A 145 -20.70 37.42 -10.34
C PHE A 145 -19.40 36.81 -10.89
N LEU A 146 -18.99 35.61 -10.45
CA LEU A 146 -17.82 34.90 -10.99
C LEU A 146 -18.12 34.15 -12.31
N HIS A 147 -19.38 34.04 -12.73
CA HIS A 147 -19.77 33.45 -14.02
C HIS A 147 -19.91 34.48 -15.16
N SER A 148 -19.75 35.78 -14.86
CA SER A 148 -20.18 36.88 -15.73
C SER A 148 -19.10 37.50 -16.62
N ASP A 149 -17.91 36.89 -16.74
CA ASP A 149 -16.87 37.38 -17.66
C ASP A 149 -16.96 36.71 -19.07
N SER A 150 -17.97 35.88 -19.35
CA SER A 150 -18.29 35.54 -20.74
C SER A 150 -19.08 36.69 -21.38
N SER A 151 -18.43 37.42 -22.28
CA SER A 151 -19.03 38.48 -23.10
C SER A 151 -20.00 37.92 -24.16
N ASP A 152 -20.83 36.94 -23.80
CA ASP A 152 -21.82 36.33 -24.68
C ASP A 152 -23.19 36.34 -23.98
N PRO A 153 -24.14 37.21 -24.39
CA PRO A 153 -25.43 37.37 -23.73
C PRO A 153 -26.39 36.20 -23.95
N ASP A 154 -26.02 35.19 -24.76
CA ASP A 154 -26.91 34.09 -25.16
C ASP A 154 -26.71 32.78 -24.38
N HIS A 155 -25.90 32.76 -23.33
CA HIS A 155 -25.81 31.60 -22.42
C HIS A 155 -26.69 31.80 -21.18
N GLU A 156 -27.96 31.39 -21.30
CA GLU A 156 -28.79 31.08 -20.12
C GLU A 156 -28.09 29.96 -19.32
N SER A 157 -27.70 30.28 -18.08
CA SER A 157 -27.31 29.26 -17.11
C SER A 157 -28.54 28.37 -16.88
N PRO A 158 -28.44 27.03 -16.99
CA PRO A 158 -29.56 26.17 -16.67
C PRO A 158 -29.94 26.40 -15.22
N ASP A 159 -31.21 26.75 -15.00
CA ASP A 159 -31.79 26.90 -13.67
C ASP A 159 -31.35 25.74 -12.77
N CYS A 160 -30.95 26.10 -11.55
CA CYS A 160 -30.63 25.17 -10.48
C CYS A 160 -31.93 24.57 -9.93
N SER A 161 -32.71 23.91 -10.79
CA SER A 161 -33.90 23.15 -10.44
C SER A 161 -34.14 22.05 -11.49
N SER A 162 -33.53 20.89 -11.29
CA SER A 162 -34.14 19.66 -11.77
C SER A 162 -34.37 18.75 -10.58
N GLU A 163 -35.57 18.83 -10.04
CA GLU A 163 -36.13 17.76 -9.21
C GLU A 163 -36.04 16.46 -10.00
N TYR A 164 -35.24 15.52 -9.49
CA TYR A 164 -35.21 14.16 -10.01
C TYR A 164 -36.54 13.50 -9.63
N GLN A 165 -37.51 13.45 -10.55
CA GLN A 165 -38.71 12.62 -10.40
C GLN A 165 -38.38 11.18 -10.85
N PRO A 166 -38.45 10.17 -9.96
CA PRO A 166 -38.35 8.78 -10.35
C PRO A 166 -39.66 8.37 -11.04
N SER A 167 -39.55 7.71 -12.20
CA SER A 167 -40.69 7.16 -12.93
C SER A 167 -41.42 6.09 -12.10
N SER A 168 -42.65 6.39 -11.69
CA SER A 168 -43.57 5.45 -11.02
C SER A 168 -44.05 4.36 -11.97
N SER A 169 -44.03 3.11 -11.51
CA SER A 169 -44.84 1.99 -12.04
C SER A 169 -45.91 1.61 -10.99
N PRO A 170 -47.12 1.16 -11.38
CA PRO A 170 -48.27 1.01 -10.48
C PRO A 170 -48.23 -0.28 -9.61
N PRO A 171 -49.13 -0.40 -8.60
CA PRO A 171 -48.82 -1.00 -7.30
C PRO A 171 -49.27 -2.46 -7.12
N ILE A 172 -48.57 -3.21 -6.27
CA ILE A 172 -49.14 -4.36 -5.53
C ILE A 172 -48.74 -4.23 -4.04
N GLU A 173 -49.69 -4.60 -3.20
CA GLU A 173 -49.97 -4.25 -1.80
C GLU A 173 -48.88 -4.55 -0.73
N SER A 174 -48.87 -3.69 0.30
CA SER A 174 -48.08 -3.68 1.55
C SER A 174 -48.53 -4.79 2.55
N PRO A 175 -47.83 -5.08 3.69
CA PRO A 175 -47.69 -4.11 4.79
C PRO A 175 -46.42 -4.20 5.71
N THR A 176 -46.02 -3.02 6.25
CA THR A 176 -45.50 -2.69 7.62
C THR A 176 -44.27 -3.44 8.19
N ALA A 177 -43.31 -2.88 8.92
CA ALA A 177 -43.05 -1.55 9.50
C ALA A 177 -41.58 -1.51 9.99
N GLU A 178 -41.01 -0.29 10.12
CA GLU A 178 -39.92 0.16 11.02
C GLU A 178 -38.59 -0.64 11.05
N GLY A 179 -37.39 -0.09 10.86
CA GLY A 179 -36.89 1.27 10.73
C GLY A 179 -35.42 1.28 11.21
N ARG A 180 -34.47 1.81 10.43
CA ARG A 180 -33.24 2.42 10.97
C ARG A 180 -32.40 3.13 9.90
N ARG A 181 -32.09 4.39 10.17
CA ARG A 181 -31.12 5.25 9.47
C ARG A 181 -29.69 4.74 9.65
N VAL A 182 -28.83 4.95 8.64
CA VAL A 182 -27.36 4.93 8.75
C VAL A 182 -26.75 6.11 7.97
N PRO A 183 -25.67 6.77 8.46
CA PRO A 183 -25.06 7.96 7.87
C PRO A 183 -23.99 7.63 6.82
N THR A 184 -23.72 8.63 5.98
CA THR A 184 -22.66 8.72 4.98
C THR A 184 -21.25 8.77 5.60
N THR A 185 -20.38 7.81 5.24
CA THR A 185 -18.93 8.02 5.17
C THR A 185 -18.33 7.13 4.08
N SER A 186 -17.43 7.72 3.31
CA SER A 186 -16.64 7.12 2.23
C SER A 186 -15.71 6.03 2.75
N LYS A 187 -15.87 4.80 2.22
CA LYS A 187 -14.88 3.74 2.34
C LYS A 187 -14.67 3.03 1.01
N ALA A 188 -13.39 2.85 0.71
CA ALA A 188 -12.82 2.16 -0.43
C ALA A 188 -13.48 0.80 -0.72
N CYS A 189 -13.65 0.53 -2.00
CA CYS A 189 -14.19 -0.70 -2.55
C CYS A 189 -13.34 -1.92 -2.12
N ARG A 190 -13.94 -2.84 -1.36
CA ARG A 190 -13.57 -4.25 -1.35
C ARG A 190 -14.67 -5.02 -2.08
N ALA A 191 -14.34 -5.63 -3.20
CA ALA A 191 -15.20 -6.59 -3.88
C ALA A 191 -15.12 -7.93 -3.13
N SER A 192 -16.23 -8.35 -2.53
CA SER A 192 -16.43 -9.70 -2.02
C SER A 192 -17.03 -10.55 -3.13
N GLN A 193 -16.34 -11.62 -3.54
CA GLN A 193 -16.90 -12.69 -4.35
C GLN A 193 -17.58 -13.69 -3.42
N GLU A 194 -18.88 -13.85 -3.53
CA GLU A 194 -19.60 -15.00 -2.99
C GLU A 194 -19.95 -15.96 -4.13
N ALA A 195 -19.54 -17.21 -3.94
CA ALA A 195 -19.83 -18.34 -4.79
C ALA A 195 -21.16 -18.98 -4.35
N GLN A 196 -22.03 -19.29 -5.30
CA GLN A 196 -23.13 -20.24 -5.07
C GLN A 196 -23.36 -21.14 -6.30
N GLN A 197 -22.77 -22.34 -6.15
CA GLN A 197 -23.32 -23.67 -6.39
C GLN A 197 -24.19 -23.93 -7.63
N ARG A 198 -23.64 -24.80 -8.49
CA ARG A 198 -24.28 -25.51 -9.61
C ARG A 198 -24.78 -26.88 -9.11
N ALA A 199 -25.98 -27.29 -9.55
CA ALA A 199 -26.46 -28.68 -9.51
C ALA A 199 -26.65 -29.21 -10.94
N GLU A 200 -26.44 -30.52 -11.09
CA GLU A 200 -26.23 -31.34 -12.29
C GLU A 200 -27.57 -31.71 -13.01
N SER A 201 -27.67 -31.62 -14.36
CA SER A 201 -27.68 -32.72 -15.38
C SER A 201 -29.05 -33.42 -15.61
N PRO A 202 -29.31 -34.21 -16.71
CA PRO A 202 -28.85 -34.22 -18.12
C PRO A 202 -29.97 -34.55 -19.19
N ASP A 203 -29.55 -34.84 -20.45
CA ASP A 203 -30.19 -35.62 -21.56
C ASP A 203 -31.16 -34.92 -22.55
N SER A 204 -31.26 -35.24 -23.85
CA SER A 204 -30.47 -36.00 -24.86
C SER A 204 -31.14 -35.81 -26.28
N SER A 205 -30.33 -35.83 -27.35
CA SER A 205 -30.54 -36.27 -28.76
C SER A 205 -31.77 -35.92 -29.65
N GLY A 206 -31.48 -35.55 -30.93
CA GLY A 206 -32.12 -36.21 -32.10
C GLY A 206 -32.66 -35.39 -33.30
N SER A 207 -31.81 -35.20 -34.31
CA SER A 207 -32.01 -35.32 -35.80
C SER A 207 -33.08 -34.58 -36.65
N ASP A 208 -32.55 -33.84 -37.64
CA ASP A 208 -32.86 -33.71 -39.09
C ASP A 208 -34.30 -33.62 -39.67
N THR A 209 -34.56 -32.54 -40.41
CA THR A 209 -35.01 -32.51 -41.84
C THR A 209 -35.19 -31.05 -42.34
N GLY A 210 -34.59 -30.69 -43.49
CA GLY A 210 -34.85 -29.42 -44.21
C GLY A 210 -35.83 -29.61 -45.38
N PRO A 211 -35.89 -28.74 -46.43
CA PRO A 211 -35.48 -27.33 -46.54
C PRO A 211 -36.55 -26.41 -47.20
N ALA A 212 -36.44 -25.08 -47.07
CA ALA A 212 -36.90 -24.10 -48.09
C ALA A 212 -36.29 -22.71 -47.84
N VAL A 213 -36.05 -21.98 -48.93
CA VAL A 213 -35.07 -20.89 -49.09
C VAL A 213 -35.73 -19.50 -49.03
N ALA A 214 -35.15 -18.52 -48.33
CA ALA A 214 -35.00 -17.12 -48.80
C ALA A 214 -34.14 -16.21 -47.87
N GLN A 215 -33.08 -15.67 -48.47
CA GLN A 215 -32.54 -14.30 -48.31
C GLN A 215 -31.86 -13.82 -47.01
N ARG A 216 -30.56 -14.18 -46.95
CA ARG A 216 -29.35 -13.40 -46.59
C ARG A 216 -29.52 -11.96 -46.02
N LYS A 217 -29.17 -11.80 -44.74
CA LYS A 217 -28.37 -10.68 -44.21
C LYS A 217 -27.04 -11.24 -43.67
N ARG A 218 -25.91 -10.66 -44.10
CA ARG A 218 -24.57 -11.10 -43.73
C ARG A 218 -24.23 -10.61 -42.31
N GLY A 219 -24.28 -11.51 -41.34
CA GLY A 219 -23.41 -11.49 -40.16
C GLY A 219 -22.30 -12.51 -40.39
N ILE A 220 -21.05 -12.17 -40.08
CA ILE A 220 -19.95 -13.13 -40.06
C ILE A 220 -19.49 -13.27 -38.62
N SER A 221 -19.61 -14.50 -38.18
CA SER A 221 -19.30 -15.01 -36.85
C SER A 221 -17.88 -15.59 -36.81
N GLN A 222 -17.41 -15.81 -35.58
CA GLN A 222 -16.54 -16.91 -35.13
C GLN A 222 -15.03 -16.67 -35.04
N VAL A 223 -14.53 -16.60 -33.81
CA VAL A 223 -13.38 -17.39 -33.34
C VAL A 223 -13.68 -17.93 -31.93
N SER A 224 -13.41 -19.22 -31.74
CA SER A 224 -13.59 -20.06 -30.55
C SER A 224 -12.93 -19.53 -29.25
N PRO A 225 -13.40 -19.96 -28.06
CA PRO A 225 -12.76 -19.63 -26.78
C PRO A 225 -11.59 -20.59 -26.52
N LEU A 226 -10.36 -20.12 -26.73
CA LEU A 226 -9.16 -20.79 -26.24
C LEU A 226 -8.57 -20.03 -25.03
N ALA A 227 -8.42 -20.78 -23.94
CA ALA A 227 -7.50 -20.59 -22.81
C ALA A 227 -7.51 -19.22 -22.09
N GLN A 228 -8.05 -19.23 -20.86
CA GLN A 228 -7.76 -18.24 -19.84
C GLN A 228 -6.24 -18.15 -19.60
N PRO A 229 -5.60 -16.96 -19.68
CA PRO A 229 -4.26 -16.79 -19.15
C PRO A 229 -4.33 -16.64 -17.62
N PRO A 230 -3.38 -17.20 -16.86
CA PRO A 230 -3.33 -17.04 -15.41
C PRO A 230 -3.08 -15.56 -15.06
N SER A 231 -3.72 -15.13 -13.98
CA SER A 231 -3.54 -13.82 -13.35
C SER A 231 -2.07 -13.60 -12.98
N ARG A 232 -1.30 -13.01 -13.89
CA ARG A 232 0.04 -12.51 -13.60
C ARG A 232 -0.07 -11.12 -13.00
N THR A 233 0.33 -11.03 -11.75
CA THR A 233 0.76 -9.80 -11.08
C THR A 233 1.60 -8.95 -12.04
N ARG A 234 1.14 -7.72 -12.32
CA ARG A 234 1.92 -6.72 -13.05
C ARG A 234 3.11 -6.31 -12.19
N SER A 235 4.24 -6.98 -12.41
CA SER A 235 5.54 -6.41 -12.12
C SER A 235 5.75 -5.24 -13.10
N PHE A 236 6.06 -4.07 -12.57
CA PHE A 236 6.59 -2.96 -13.37
C PHE A 236 7.97 -3.38 -13.88
N GLN A 237 8.02 -4.04 -15.04
CA GLN A 237 9.23 -4.17 -15.84
C GLN A 237 9.22 -3.08 -16.92
N GLY A 238 9.85 -1.95 -16.61
CA GLY A 238 10.41 -1.06 -17.62
C GLY A 238 11.89 -1.39 -17.75
N ASP A 239 12.31 -1.92 -18.89
CA ASP A 239 13.72 -2.22 -19.20
C ASP A 239 14.18 -1.29 -20.33
N ARG A 240 15.19 -0.46 -20.04
CA ARG A 240 16.49 -0.33 -20.75
C ARG A 240 17.13 1.04 -20.54
N GLY A 241 18.19 1.04 -19.72
CA GLY A 241 19.08 2.18 -19.50
C GLY A 241 20.28 1.79 -18.64
N ASN A 242 21.14 0.93 -19.17
CA ASN A 242 22.54 0.66 -18.76
C ASN A 242 22.97 0.92 -17.29
N SER A 243 22.39 0.19 -16.34
CA SER A 243 22.96 -0.04 -15.01
C SER A 243 22.85 -1.53 -14.66
N PRO A 244 23.91 -2.20 -14.15
CA PRO A 244 23.86 -3.62 -13.82
C PRO A 244 22.76 -3.89 -12.77
N ARG A 245 21.99 -4.96 -12.97
CA ARG A 245 20.79 -5.36 -12.22
C ARG A 245 21.05 -5.44 -10.70
N GLN A 246 20.86 -4.33 -9.97
CA GLN A 246 21.07 -4.24 -8.51
C GLN A 246 20.08 -5.07 -7.68
N HIS A 247 19.04 -5.64 -8.28
CA HIS A 247 17.93 -6.27 -7.57
C HIS A 247 17.92 -7.82 -7.58
N ASP A 248 18.90 -8.45 -8.24
CA ASP A 248 18.92 -9.92 -8.43
C ASP A 248 19.55 -10.70 -7.26
N ALA A 249 20.22 -10.02 -6.31
CA ALA A 249 20.90 -10.67 -5.18
C ALA A 249 19.91 -11.45 -4.31
N LYS A 250 20.14 -12.74 -4.08
CA LYS A 250 19.26 -13.55 -3.20
C LYS A 250 19.44 -13.13 -1.74
N PHE A 251 18.43 -13.33 -0.91
CA PHE A 251 18.55 -13.09 0.53
C PHE A 251 19.57 -14.06 1.16
N CYS A 252 20.29 -13.59 2.16
CA CYS A 252 21.16 -14.44 2.97
C CYS A 252 20.32 -15.46 3.77
N THR A 253 20.88 -16.65 3.98
CA THR A 253 20.23 -17.69 4.78
C THR A 253 20.13 -17.27 6.24
N LEU A 254 19.10 -17.75 6.94
CA LEU A 254 18.90 -17.48 8.37
C LEU A 254 20.03 -18.05 9.21
N HIS A 255 20.56 -19.21 8.84
CA HIS A 255 21.74 -19.78 9.49
C HIS A 255 23.00 -18.90 9.31
N CYS A 256 23.20 -18.30 8.13
CA CYS A 256 24.28 -17.33 7.89
C CYS A 256 24.13 -16.10 8.80
N LEU A 257 22.94 -15.52 8.87
CA LEU A 257 22.68 -14.33 9.71
C LEU A 257 22.75 -14.64 11.21
N LEU A 258 22.35 -15.86 11.62
CA LEU A 258 22.53 -16.31 12.99
C LEU A 258 24.03 -16.52 13.32
N GLY A 259 24.81 -17.01 12.35
CA GLY A 259 26.27 -17.08 12.42
C GLY A 259 26.88 -15.69 12.62
N LEU A 260 26.45 -14.70 11.84
CA LEU A 260 26.85 -13.29 11.98
C LEU A 260 26.57 -12.76 13.40
N GLN A 261 25.35 -12.97 13.92
CA GLN A 261 24.96 -12.53 15.26
C GLN A 261 25.80 -13.18 16.37
N ARG A 262 26.26 -14.41 16.17
CA ARG A 262 27.07 -15.18 17.13
C ARG A 262 28.58 -15.07 16.91
N ARG A 263 29.02 -14.27 15.94
CA ARG A 263 30.44 -14.21 15.47
C ARG A 263 30.98 -15.60 15.10
N GLY A 264 30.12 -16.40 14.48
CA GLY A 264 30.37 -17.77 14.06
C GLY A 264 31.05 -17.87 12.69
N VAL A 265 31.02 -19.09 12.16
CA VAL A 265 31.48 -19.39 10.80
C VAL A 265 30.41 -19.04 9.77
N LEU A 266 30.85 -18.74 8.55
CA LEU A 266 30.01 -18.56 7.38
C LEU A 266 29.21 -19.84 7.10
N ASP A 267 27.99 -19.67 6.61
CA ASP A 267 27.17 -20.78 6.10
C ASP A 267 27.47 -20.98 4.61
N ASP A 268 28.05 -22.13 4.26
CA ASP A 268 28.39 -22.51 2.89
C ASP A 268 27.15 -22.59 1.97
N LYS A 269 25.94 -22.69 2.53
CA LYS A 269 24.68 -22.67 1.77
C LYS A 269 24.17 -21.27 1.45
N CYS A 270 24.75 -20.23 2.05
CA CYS A 270 24.34 -18.85 1.76
C CYS A 270 24.67 -18.51 0.30
N PRO A 271 23.71 -18.01 -0.50
CA PRO A 271 23.97 -17.66 -1.91
C PRO A 271 25.03 -16.56 -2.06
N ASN A 272 25.22 -15.75 -1.01
CA ASN A 272 26.15 -14.63 -0.99
C ASN A 272 27.44 -14.95 -0.22
N VAL A 273 27.69 -16.21 0.16
CA VAL A 273 28.81 -16.60 1.05
C VAL A 273 30.17 -16.09 0.56
N ARG A 274 30.39 -16.12 -0.77
CA ARG A 274 31.62 -15.65 -1.41
C ARG A 274 31.84 -14.14 -1.26
N LEU A 275 30.76 -13.36 -1.14
CA LEU A 275 30.84 -11.91 -0.92
C LEU A 275 31.13 -11.57 0.55
N HIS A 276 30.72 -12.45 1.47
CA HIS A 276 31.02 -12.30 2.89
C HIS A 276 32.47 -12.68 3.21
N GLN A 277 33.04 -13.60 2.42
CA GLN A 277 34.39 -14.10 2.61
C GLN A 277 35.43 -13.12 2.04
N GLN A 278 36.11 -12.38 2.91
CA GLN A 278 37.17 -11.45 2.51
C GLN A 278 38.54 -12.12 2.32
N ASP A 279 38.76 -13.27 2.96
CA ASP A 279 39.99 -14.06 2.85
C ASP A 279 39.60 -15.54 2.70
N GLU A 280 40.18 -16.22 1.70
CA GLU A 280 39.92 -17.64 1.42
C GLU A 280 40.18 -18.55 2.63
N LYS A 281 41.07 -18.14 3.54
CA LYS A 281 41.40 -18.90 4.76
C LYS A 281 40.46 -18.60 5.93
N ASN A 282 39.81 -17.43 5.95
CA ASN A 282 38.97 -17.04 7.07
C ASN A 282 37.50 -17.38 6.78
N LYS A 283 37.03 -18.48 7.37
CA LYS A 283 35.63 -18.92 7.26
C LYS A 283 34.70 -18.23 8.26
N LYS A 284 35.09 -17.14 8.91
CA LYS A 284 34.24 -16.38 9.84
C LYS A 284 33.70 -15.13 9.18
N HIS A 285 32.58 -14.63 9.71
CA HIS A 285 32.06 -13.33 9.31
C HIS A 285 33.08 -12.22 9.64
N PRO A 286 33.40 -11.31 8.68
CA PRO A 286 34.37 -10.24 8.90
C PRO A 286 33.84 -9.11 9.79
N ILE A 287 32.53 -9.02 9.96
CA ILE A 287 31.84 -7.98 10.72
C ILE A 287 30.83 -8.59 11.70
N THR A 288 30.32 -7.78 12.63
CA THR A 288 29.20 -8.13 13.51
C THR A 288 27.86 -7.71 12.93
N ALA A 289 26.76 -8.18 13.54
CA ALA A 289 25.41 -7.74 13.15
C ALA A 289 25.22 -6.22 13.34
N GLU A 290 25.77 -5.65 14.40
CA GLU A 290 25.70 -4.21 14.67
C GLU A 290 26.47 -3.42 13.61
N GLN A 291 27.66 -3.89 13.24
CA GLN A 291 28.46 -3.28 12.17
C GLN A 291 27.73 -3.35 10.82
N LEU A 292 27.04 -4.45 10.52
CA LEU A 292 26.22 -4.57 9.31
C LEU A 292 25.09 -3.52 9.30
N VAL A 293 24.36 -3.37 10.41
CA VAL A 293 23.29 -2.36 10.52
C VAL A 293 23.85 -0.94 10.39
N CYS A 294 25.00 -0.65 10.99
CA CYS A 294 25.69 0.63 10.81
C CYS A 294 26.08 0.88 9.35
N SER A 295 26.69 -0.10 8.68
CA SER A 295 27.06 0.04 7.26
C SER A 295 25.84 0.21 6.35
N LEU A 296 24.73 -0.49 6.62
CA LEU A 296 23.48 -0.29 5.89
C LEU A 296 22.93 1.13 6.11
N LYS A 297 22.93 1.62 7.35
CA LYS A 297 22.48 2.98 7.68
C LYS A 297 23.33 4.03 6.96
N GLU A 298 24.66 3.92 7.01
CA GLU A 298 25.57 4.84 6.33
C GLU A 298 25.36 4.83 4.82
N GLN A 299 25.25 3.65 4.21
CA GLN A 299 24.98 3.49 2.78
C GLN A 299 23.66 4.15 2.37
N LEU A 300 22.57 3.90 3.10
CA LEU A 300 21.26 4.45 2.79
C LEU A 300 21.19 5.96 3.00
N ASN A 301 21.89 6.49 4.00
CA ASN A 301 21.99 7.94 4.22
C ASN A 301 22.77 8.65 3.11
N GLN A 302 23.67 7.95 2.39
CA GLN A 302 24.36 8.48 1.22
C GLN A 302 23.48 8.41 -0.04
N ASN A 303 22.85 7.25 -0.29
CA ASN A 303 21.98 7.06 -1.44
C ASN A 303 20.85 6.07 -1.16
N LEU A 304 19.64 6.59 -1.00
CA LEU A 304 18.43 5.82 -0.76
C LEU A 304 17.98 4.98 -1.97
N ASP A 305 18.44 5.30 -3.17
CA ASP A 305 18.07 4.60 -4.41
C ASP A 305 18.96 3.40 -4.72
N GLN A 306 20.12 3.28 -4.05
CA GLN A 306 21.06 2.18 -4.27
C GLN A 306 20.87 1.07 -3.26
N ASN A 307 20.74 -0.17 -3.75
CA ASN A 307 20.65 -1.39 -2.94
C ASN A 307 19.54 -1.38 -1.87
N CYS A 308 18.51 -0.56 -2.08
CA CYS A 308 17.32 -0.46 -1.28
C CYS A 308 16.13 -0.59 -2.21
N THR A 309 15.27 -1.59 -2.00
CA THR A 309 14.16 -1.83 -2.92
C THR A 309 12.91 -2.21 -2.15
N PRO A 310 11.85 -1.39 -2.16
CA PRO A 310 10.58 -1.78 -1.57
C PRO A 310 10.03 -2.99 -2.34
N PHE A 311 9.46 -3.96 -1.61
CA PHE A 311 8.86 -5.13 -2.22
C PHE A 311 7.69 -5.64 -1.40
N GLY A 312 6.86 -6.49 -2.01
CA GLY A 312 5.65 -7.00 -1.36
C GLY A 312 4.61 -5.91 -1.16
N ARG A 313 3.62 -6.20 -0.31
CA ARG A 313 2.57 -5.24 0.06
C ARG A 313 2.99 -4.46 1.30
N SER A 314 2.77 -3.15 1.29
CA SER A 314 2.86 -2.33 2.49
C SER A 314 1.76 -2.76 3.46
N GLY A 315 2.15 -3.22 4.65
CA GLY A 315 1.25 -3.49 5.74
C GLY A 315 0.87 -2.21 6.47
N ARG A 316 -0.01 -2.32 7.48
CA ARG A 316 -0.41 -1.18 8.32
C ARG A 316 0.76 -0.64 9.16
N SER A 317 1.62 -1.54 9.63
CA SER A 317 2.74 -1.22 10.54
C SER A 317 4.04 -0.87 9.81
N GLY A 318 4.12 -1.12 8.50
CA GLY A 318 5.31 -0.82 7.70
C GLY A 318 5.37 -1.52 6.34
N ALA A 319 6.37 -1.16 5.56
CA ALA A 319 6.64 -1.70 4.23
C ALA A 319 7.95 -2.54 4.22
N PRO A 320 7.99 -3.69 3.51
CA PRO A 320 9.21 -4.46 3.36
C PRO A 320 10.17 -3.84 2.34
N PHE A 321 11.45 -3.79 2.70
CA PHE A 321 12.56 -3.37 1.84
C PHE A 321 13.59 -4.47 1.75
N LYS A 322 14.08 -4.71 0.54
CA LYS A 322 15.23 -5.57 0.28
C LYS A 322 16.46 -4.68 0.37
N LEU A 323 17.34 -5.00 1.30
CA LEU A 323 18.54 -4.23 1.60
C LEU A 323 19.76 -5.08 1.30
N THR A 324 20.66 -4.57 0.45
CA THR A 324 21.95 -5.22 0.18
C THR A 324 23.08 -4.32 0.66
N CYS A 325 23.94 -4.84 1.53
CA CYS A 325 25.16 -4.15 1.93
C CYS A 325 26.19 -4.28 0.81
N ALA A 326 26.55 -3.17 0.17
CA ALA A 326 27.47 -3.16 -0.97
C ALA A 326 28.86 -3.68 -0.59
N THR A 327 29.35 -3.32 0.59
CA THR A 327 30.72 -3.63 1.05
C THR A 327 30.94 -5.11 1.35
N PHE A 328 29.92 -5.80 1.86
CA PHE A 328 30.06 -7.18 2.37
C PHE A 328 29.06 -8.17 1.75
N GLY A 329 28.18 -7.72 0.84
CA GLY A 329 27.22 -8.53 0.11
C GLY A 329 26.09 -9.15 0.94
N TYR A 330 25.88 -8.73 2.19
CA TYR A 330 24.74 -9.20 2.99
C TYR A 330 23.43 -8.64 2.45
N THR A 331 22.49 -9.53 2.13
CA THR A 331 21.15 -9.18 1.64
C THR A 331 20.11 -9.59 2.66
N VAL A 332 19.41 -8.61 3.22
CA VAL A 332 18.48 -8.74 4.35
C VAL A 332 17.18 -7.98 4.09
N VAL A 333 16.21 -8.13 4.98
CA VAL A 333 14.94 -7.40 4.96
C VAL A 333 15.01 -6.22 5.92
N GLY A 334 14.61 -5.04 5.46
CA GLY A 334 14.28 -3.89 6.29
C GLY A 334 12.76 -3.71 6.32
N LYS A 335 12.11 -3.86 7.48
CA LYS A 335 10.72 -3.43 7.64
C LYS A 335 10.74 -1.94 7.99
N GLY A 336 10.39 -1.09 7.02
CA GLY A 336 10.37 0.35 7.17
C GLY A 336 9.03 0.88 7.66
N THR A 337 9.04 1.86 8.54
CA THR A 337 7.86 2.53 9.09
C THR A 337 8.06 4.04 9.21
N THR A 338 6.96 4.77 9.30
CA THR A 338 6.95 6.22 9.46
C THR A 338 7.16 6.60 10.93
N THR A 339 7.52 7.86 11.18
CA THR A 339 7.70 8.39 12.55
C THR A 339 6.45 8.24 13.41
N ASP A 340 5.26 8.43 12.82
CA ASP A 340 3.99 8.37 13.55
C ASP A 340 3.66 6.96 14.06
N TRP A 341 4.06 5.92 13.34
CA TRP A 341 3.84 4.52 13.72
C TRP A 341 4.98 3.93 14.56
N TRP A 342 6.14 4.60 14.62
CA TRP A 342 7.31 4.09 15.34
C TRP A 342 7.06 3.76 16.81
N PRO A 343 6.29 4.53 17.60
CA PRO A 343 6.00 4.18 19.00
C PRO A 343 5.33 2.80 19.15
N GLU A 344 4.49 2.40 18.20
CA GLU A 344 3.83 1.09 18.21
C GLU A 344 4.78 -0.02 17.74
N VAL A 345 5.57 0.26 16.69
CA VAL A 345 6.49 -0.72 16.09
C VAL A 345 7.73 -0.95 16.95
N ALA A 346 8.20 0.04 17.71
CA ALA A 346 9.39 -0.10 18.56
C ALA A 346 9.27 -1.22 19.60
N GLY A 347 8.05 -1.54 20.06
CA GLY A 347 7.79 -2.66 20.96
C GLY A 347 8.12 -4.04 20.35
N GLU A 348 8.12 -4.18 19.03
CA GLU A 348 8.49 -5.41 18.32
C GLU A 348 9.96 -5.81 18.60
N VAL A 349 10.83 -4.83 18.89
CA VAL A 349 12.24 -5.08 19.24
C VAL A 349 12.35 -5.95 20.49
N ASP A 350 11.54 -5.68 21.51
CA ASP A 350 11.56 -6.45 22.77
C ASP A 350 11.01 -7.87 22.59
N ALA A 351 10.04 -8.04 21.69
CA ALA A 351 9.58 -9.37 21.30
C ALA A 351 10.71 -10.18 20.66
N TYR A 352 11.43 -9.63 19.67
CA TYR A 352 12.57 -10.33 19.05
C TYR A 352 13.70 -10.62 20.05
N ARG A 353 13.98 -9.70 20.98
CA ARG A 353 14.97 -9.94 22.06
C ARG A 353 14.58 -11.14 22.93
N LEU A 354 13.32 -11.26 23.34
CA LEU A 354 12.84 -12.42 24.10
C LEU A 354 12.83 -13.71 23.26
N LEU A 355 12.63 -13.57 21.95
CA LEU A 355 12.61 -14.65 20.97
C LEU A 355 13.98 -15.02 20.43
N GLN A 356 15.09 -14.55 21.02
CA GLN A 356 16.45 -14.85 20.56
C GLN A 356 16.72 -16.35 20.33
N LYS A 357 16.13 -17.23 21.17
CA LYS A 357 16.25 -18.70 21.05
C LYS A 357 15.42 -19.31 19.92
N ALA A 358 14.41 -18.60 19.43
CA ALA A 358 13.53 -19.00 18.34
C ALA A 358 13.93 -18.41 16.98
N GLN A 359 14.96 -17.56 16.92
CA GLN A 359 15.49 -17.01 15.67
C GLN A 359 16.12 -18.11 14.82
N ALA A 360 15.86 -18.07 13.50
CA ALA A 360 16.19 -19.15 12.57
C ALA A 360 15.51 -20.49 12.94
N SER A 361 14.33 -20.42 13.56
CA SER A 361 13.54 -21.59 13.97
C SER A 361 12.04 -21.32 13.83
N ALA A 362 11.50 -20.40 14.62
CA ALA A 362 10.08 -19.99 14.58
C ALA A 362 9.88 -18.50 14.23
N VAL A 363 10.96 -17.70 14.27
CA VAL A 363 10.97 -16.30 13.81
C VAL A 363 12.24 -15.99 13.00
N PRO A 364 12.23 -14.94 12.15
CA PRO A 364 13.44 -14.50 11.45
C PRO A 364 14.57 -14.09 12.41
N VAL A 365 15.79 -14.03 11.89
CA VAL A 365 16.93 -13.47 12.63
C VAL A 365 16.84 -11.96 12.62
N PHE A 366 16.57 -11.35 13.76
CA PHE A 366 16.59 -9.91 13.98
C PHE A 366 18.03 -9.43 14.21
N LEU A 367 18.45 -8.44 13.43
CA LEU A 367 19.80 -7.90 13.42
C LEU A 367 19.88 -6.56 14.16
N GLY A 368 18.81 -5.77 14.14
CA GLY A 368 18.74 -4.50 14.86
C GLY A 368 17.77 -3.51 14.23
N THR A 369 17.90 -2.25 14.66
CA THR A 369 17.10 -1.13 14.16
C THR A 369 18.01 -0.07 13.56
N MET A 370 17.50 0.68 12.59
CA MET A 370 18.21 1.84 12.06
C MET A 370 17.24 2.97 11.72
N ASP A 371 17.70 4.19 11.95
CA ASP A 371 16.98 5.42 11.62
C ASP A 371 17.71 6.13 10.50
N LEU A 372 16.98 6.46 9.44
CA LEU A 372 17.48 7.18 8.28
C LEU A 372 17.57 8.68 8.58
N SER A 373 18.61 9.35 8.10
CA SER A 373 18.72 10.82 8.19
C SER A 373 17.67 11.49 7.32
N THR A 374 17.54 11.00 6.08
CA THR A 374 16.59 11.44 5.06
C THR A 374 15.53 10.36 4.92
N ALA A 375 14.25 10.74 4.96
CA ALA A 375 13.16 9.77 4.83
C ALA A 375 13.08 9.21 3.42
N TYR A 376 12.85 7.89 3.31
CA TYR A 376 12.50 7.26 2.04
C TYR A 376 11.01 7.46 1.80
N PHE A 377 10.64 8.17 0.73
CA PHE A 377 9.23 8.35 0.41
C PHE A 377 8.69 7.18 -0.42
N LEU A 378 7.76 6.42 0.16
CA LEU A 378 7.12 5.29 -0.51
C LEU A 378 5.64 5.58 -0.74
N HIS A 379 5.21 5.53 -2.01
CA HIS A 379 3.82 5.73 -2.40
C HIS A 379 2.86 4.87 -1.56
N GLY A 380 1.84 5.51 -0.99
CA GLY A 380 0.82 4.85 -0.14
C GLY A 380 1.27 4.47 1.27
N ALA A 381 2.57 4.48 1.58
CA ALA A 381 3.08 4.24 2.94
C ALA A 381 3.60 5.52 3.63
N GLY A 382 4.02 6.51 2.85
CA GLY A 382 4.50 7.80 3.34
C GLY A 382 6.03 7.84 3.56
N GLU A 383 6.45 8.69 4.50
CA GLU A 383 7.85 8.97 4.80
C GLU A 383 8.45 7.92 5.73
N ILE A 384 9.11 6.92 5.16
CA ILE A 384 9.77 5.84 5.89
C ILE A 384 11.08 6.36 6.50
N ARG A 385 11.16 6.35 7.83
CA ARG A 385 12.31 6.87 8.58
C ARG A 385 12.98 5.83 9.47
N HIS A 386 12.19 4.92 10.02
CA HIS A 386 12.65 3.90 10.96
C HIS A 386 12.58 2.53 10.29
N MET A 387 13.61 1.70 10.44
CA MET A 387 13.64 0.35 9.86
C MET A 387 14.04 -0.69 10.91
N LEU A 388 13.30 -1.80 10.95
CA LEU A 388 13.72 -3.04 11.62
C LEU A 388 14.46 -3.92 10.62
N VAL A 389 15.70 -4.30 10.92
CA VAL A 389 16.55 -5.10 10.02
C VAL A 389 16.55 -6.56 10.48
N MET A 390 16.18 -7.46 9.59
CA MET A 390 16.03 -8.89 9.88
C MET A 390 16.26 -9.79 8.66
N GLY A 391 16.40 -11.09 8.90
CA GLY A 391 16.50 -12.10 7.85
C GLY A 391 15.20 -12.31 7.08
N TRP A 392 15.30 -12.96 5.92
CA TRP A 392 14.15 -13.29 5.09
C TRP A 392 13.24 -14.32 5.76
N GLY A 393 11.95 -13.99 5.89
CA GLY A 393 10.97 -14.83 6.57
C GLY A 393 10.43 -15.99 5.74
N GLY A 394 10.59 -15.97 4.42
CA GLY A 394 10.06 -16.99 3.51
C GLY A 394 8.85 -16.50 2.70
N GLU A 395 8.18 -17.43 2.05
CA GLU A 395 7.10 -17.16 1.09
C GLU A 395 5.71 -17.39 1.70
N SER A 396 4.68 -16.83 1.07
CA SER A 396 3.30 -17.08 1.49
C SER A 396 2.94 -18.56 1.30
N PRO A 397 2.37 -19.23 2.30
CA PRO A 397 2.04 -20.65 2.20
C PRO A 397 1.05 -21.03 1.10
N GLU A 398 0.30 -20.07 0.53
CA GLU A 398 -0.67 -20.33 -0.55
C GLU A 398 0.00 -20.83 -1.84
N GLU A 399 1.30 -20.58 -2.01
CA GLU A 399 2.11 -21.09 -3.13
C GLU A 399 2.59 -22.54 -2.91
N ILE A 400 2.38 -23.09 -1.69
CA ILE A 400 2.91 -24.39 -1.28
C ILE A 400 1.75 -25.30 -0.86
N GLY A 401 1.38 -26.22 -1.76
CA GLY A 401 0.33 -27.19 -1.49
C GLY A 401 0.69 -28.16 -0.37
N ALA A 402 0.09 -28.00 0.82
CA ALA A 402 -0.29 -29.07 1.76
C ALA A 402 -0.82 -28.48 3.09
N GLY A 403 -2.11 -28.69 3.38
CA GLY A 403 -2.75 -28.13 4.59
C GLY A 403 -2.37 -28.78 5.93
N SER A 404 -1.98 -30.06 5.93
CA SER A 404 -1.74 -30.81 7.18
C SER A 404 -0.35 -30.56 7.78
N GLU A 405 0.70 -30.54 6.96
CA GLU A 405 2.07 -30.25 7.41
C GLU A 405 2.20 -28.79 7.86
N LEU A 406 1.62 -27.88 7.09
CA LEU A 406 1.63 -26.45 7.38
C LEU A 406 0.98 -26.17 8.75
N SER A 407 -0.18 -26.76 9.02
CA SER A 407 -0.86 -26.62 10.31
C SER A 407 0.00 -27.13 11.49
N ARG A 408 0.67 -28.28 11.31
CA ARG A 408 1.56 -28.85 12.33
C ARG A 408 2.75 -27.94 12.63
N GLU A 409 3.40 -27.40 11.60
CA GLU A 409 4.53 -26.48 11.79
C GLU A 409 4.09 -25.12 12.34
N LEU A 410 2.88 -24.66 12.01
CA LEU A 410 2.30 -23.44 12.57
C LEU A 410 2.14 -23.59 14.09
N ASP A 411 1.48 -24.68 14.51
CA ASP A 411 1.31 -25.01 15.92
C ASP A 411 2.65 -25.16 16.64
N ARG A 412 3.65 -25.73 15.98
CA ARG A 412 5.00 -25.86 16.54
C ARG A 412 5.64 -24.49 16.76
N SER A 413 5.60 -23.59 15.78
CA SER A 413 6.14 -22.23 15.87
C SER A 413 5.40 -21.36 16.90
N VAL A 414 4.06 -21.39 16.90
CA VAL A 414 3.25 -20.69 17.91
C VAL A 414 3.55 -21.20 19.32
N ARG A 415 3.70 -22.53 19.51
CA ARG A 415 4.05 -23.09 20.83
C ARG A 415 5.43 -22.67 21.29
N GLU A 416 6.41 -22.58 20.40
CA GLU A 416 7.77 -22.15 20.73
C GLU A 416 7.79 -20.69 21.17
N ILE A 417 7.17 -19.80 20.40
CA ILE A 417 7.04 -18.36 20.71
C ILE A 417 6.34 -18.16 22.07
N ARG A 418 5.21 -18.85 22.27
CA ARG A 418 4.46 -18.79 23.54
C ARG A 418 5.25 -19.32 24.73
N ARG A 419 6.13 -20.32 24.55
CA ARG A 419 6.99 -20.83 25.65
C ARG A 419 8.03 -19.81 26.07
N LEU A 420 8.46 -18.94 25.16
CA LEU A 420 9.50 -17.94 25.44
C LEU A 420 8.97 -16.71 26.16
N GLY A 421 7.67 -16.46 26.15
CA GLY A 421 7.07 -15.29 26.81
C GLY A 421 6.21 -14.43 25.91
N VAL A 422 6.05 -14.75 24.62
CA VAL A 422 5.44 -13.84 23.65
C VAL A 422 4.12 -14.40 23.14
N ILE A 423 3.07 -13.56 23.14
CA ILE A 423 1.80 -13.83 22.47
C ILE A 423 1.69 -12.85 21.31
N HIS A 424 1.53 -13.35 20.09
CA HIS A 424 1.63 -12.54 18.87
C HIS A 424 0.65 -11.36 18.76
N GLY A 425 -0.60 -11.52 19.19
CA GLY A 425 -1.62 -10.48 19.04
C GLY A 425 -2.34 -10.51 17.69
N ASP A 426 -1.59 -10.50 16.58
CA ASP A 426 -2.17 -10.41 15.23
C ASP A 426 -1.75 -11.55 14.26
N LEU A 427 -2.12 -12.79 14.56
CA LEU A 427 -1.68 -13.94 13.77
C LEU A 427 -2.58 -14.15 12.53
N ARG A 428 -2.32 -13.37 11.47
CA ARG A 428 -3.01 -13.47 10.17
C ARG A 428 -2.16 -14.20 9.14
N ARG A 429 -2.76 -14.58 8.01
CA ARG A 429 -2.06 -15.26 6.90
C ARG A 429 -0.84 -14.49 6.41
N GLU A 430 -0.93 -13.16 6.37
CA GLU A 430 0.14 -12.26 5.94
C GLU A 430 1.38 -12.31 6.86
N ASN A 431 1.19 -12.70 8.13
CA ASN A 431 2.23 -12.78 9.15
C ASN A 431 2.78 -14.21 9.34
N ILE A 432 2.35 -15.16 8.50
CA ILE A 432 2.74 -16.57 8.52
C ILE A 432 3.48 -16.87 7.22
N LEU A 433 4.78 -17.11 7.33
CA LEU A 433 5.64 -17.37 6.17
C LEU A 433 6.22 -18.77 6.23
N TRP A 434 6.25 -19.47 5.10
CA TRP A 434 6.96 -20.74 4.98
C TRP A 434 8.40 -20.49 4.56
N ASN A 435 9.35 -20.90 5.40
CA ASN A 435 10.76 -20.82 5.08
C ASN A 435 11.29 -22.21 4.69
N THR A 436 11.74 -22.33 3.45
CA THR A 436 12.24 -23.57 2.86
C THR A 436 13.58 -24.02 3.43
N GLU A 437 14.43 -23.08 3.88
CA GLU A 437 15.75 -23.37 4.49
C GLU A 437 15.59 -24.14 5.80
N VAL A 438 14.75 -23.62 6.72
CA VAL A 438 14.50 -24.26 8.02
C VAL A 438 13.35 -25.27 7.99
N ARG A 439 12.68 -25.42 6.82
CA ARG A 439 11.49 -26.26 6.61
C ARG A 439 10.42 -26.05 7.68
N ARG A 440 10.12 -24.78 7.95
CA ARG A 440 9.29 -24.39 9.08
C ARG A 440 8.58 -23.07 8.81
N ILE A 441 7.43 -22.91 9.47
CA ILE A 441 6.74 -21.63 9.53
C ILE A 441 7.51 -20.66 10.40
N LEU A 442 7.81 -19.50 9.84
CA LEU A 442 8.27 -18.33 10.55
C LEU A 442 7.10 -17.36 10.72
N ILE A 443 6.98 -16.85 11.93
CA ILE A 443 5.99 -15.83 12.27
C ILE A 443 6.71 -14.49 12.33
N ILE A 444 6.12 -13.49 11.70
CA ILE A 444 6.66 -12.12 11.58
C ILE A 444 5.64 -11.11 12.11
N ASP A 445 6.09 -9.87 12.28
CA ASP A 445 5.25 -8.72 12.64
C ASP A 445 4.65 -8.78 14.06
N PHE A 446 5.50 -8.51 15.06
CA PHE A 446 5.14 -8.57 16.49
C PHE A 446 4.70 -7.21 17.09
N HIS A 447 4.26 -6.24 16.28
CA HIS A 447 3.85 -4.92 16.78
C HIS A 447 2.65 -4.99 17.75
N GLU A 448 1.69 -5.90 17.55
CA GLU A 448 0.57 -6.14 18.49
C GLU A 448 0.89 -7.18 19.59
N SER A 449 2.17 -7.56 19.76
CA SER A 449 2.52 -8.65 20.66
C SER A 449 2.45 -8.26 22.13
N LYS A 450 2.08 -9.25 22.96
CA LYS A 450 2.01 -9.12 24.42
C LYS A 450 3.13 -9.94 25.05
N LEU A 451 3.93 -9.28 25.86
CA LEU A 451 5.02 -9.89 26.62
C LEU A 451 4.46 -10.40 27.96
N VAL A 452 4.46 -11.71 28.15
CA VAL A 452 3.93 -12.38 29.34
C VAL A 452 5.07 -12.96 30.17
N PRO A 453 5.14 -12.64 31.48
CA PRO A 453 6.14 -13.24 32.37
C PRO A 453 6.09 -14.78 32.33
N ARG A 454 7.26 -15.42 32.26
CA ARG A 454 7.37 -16.89 32.17
C ARG A 454 6.65 -17.64 33.29
N ARG A 455 6.53 -17.04 34.48
CA ARG A 455 5.81 -17.61 35.63
C ARG A 455 4.31 -17.76 35.36
N THR A 456 3.71 -16.76 34.71
CA THR A 456 2.29 -16.75 34.34
C THR A 456 1.97 -17.79 33.27
N ILE A 457 2.89 -18.05 32.34
CA ILE A 457 2.72 -19.11 31.33
C ILE A 457 2.66 -20.51 31.97
N GLN A 458 3.46 -20.76 33.01
CA GLN A 458 3.40 -22.03 33.75
C GLN A 458 2.08 -22.19 34.50
N GLN A 459 1.52 -21.10 35.06
CA GLN A 459 0.21 -21.10 35.72
C GLN A 459 -0.94 -21.32 34.73
N ILE A 460 -0.94 -20.66 33.57
CA ILE A 460 -1.93 -20.89 32.49
C ILE A 460 -1.88 -22.35 32.02
N ARG A 461 -0.69 -22.96 31.95
CA ARG A 461 -0.53 -24.38 31.58
C ARG A 461 -1.04 -25.33 32.66
N ARG A 462 -0.90 -24.98 33.94
CA ARG A 462 -1.46 -25.75 35.07
C ARG A 462 -2.99 -25.69 35.09
N ALA A 463 -3.58 -24.54 34.78
CA ALA A 463 -5.04 -24.38 34.70
C ALA A 463 -5.69 -25.09 33.51
N LYS A 464 -4.94 -25.36 32.42
CA LYS A 464 -5.44 -26.06 31.21
C LYS A 464 -5.21 -27.57 31.20
N ARG A 465 -4.62 -28.17 32.24
CA ARG A 465 -4.61 -29.64 32.38
C ARG A 465 -5.94 -30.07 33.00
N PRO A 466 -6.73 -30.96 32.37
CA PRO A 466 -7.79 -31.64 33.10
C PRO A 466 -7.15 -32.39 34.26
N PHE A 467 -7.74 -32.30 35.46
CA PHE A 467 -7.38 -33.14 36.58
C PHE A 467 -7.57 -34.61 36.17
N GLY A 468 -6.49 -35.25 35.72
CA GLY A 468 -6.41 -36.71 35.59
C GLY A 468 -6.06 -37.28 36.94
N GLY A 469 -7.06 -37.68 37.71
CA GLY A 469 -6.92 -38.50 38.92
C GLY A 469 -7.42 -39.91 38.61
N SER A 470 -6.50 -40.87 38.65
CA SER A 470 -6.75 -42.30 38.47
C SER A 470 -7.55 -42.90 39.63
N ALA A 471 -8.19 -44.02 39.35
CA ALA A 471 -9.00 -44.83 40.24
C ALA A 471 -8.31 -45.21 41.57
N ASP A 472 -9.04 -45.11 42.69
CA ASP A 472 -9.27 -46.22 43.62
C ASP A 472 -10.29 -45.85 44.71
N GLY A 473 -11.21 -46.78 45.00
CA GLY A 473 -12.01 -46.82 46.23
C GLY A 473 -13.34 -46.07 46.25
N ILE A 474 -14.39 -46.64 45.63
CA ILE A 474 -15.78 -46.33 46.02
C ILE A 474 -16.38 -47.58 46.65
N GLU A 475 -16.38 -47.56 47.98
CA GLU A 475 -17.15 -48.43 48.82
C GLU A 475 -18.65 -48.12 48.65
N THR A 476 -19.43 -49.18 48.43
CA THR A 476 -20.87 -49.15 48.20
C THR A 476 -21.66 -48.50 49.35
N ARG A 477 -22.39 -47.41 49.08
CA ARG A 477 -23.55 -47.01 49.89
C ARG A 477 -24.80 -46.82 49.02
N LYS A 478 -25.80 -47.63 49.34
CA LYS A 478 -27.14 -47.70 48.73
C LYS A 478 -27.93 -46.38 48.87
N PRO A 479 -28.87 -46.09 47.95
CA PRO A 479 -29.65 -44.85 47.96
C PRO A 479 -30.78 -44.88 49.01
N LYS A 480 -30.93 -43.79 49.78
CA LYS A 480 -32.13 -43.52 50.58
C LYS A 480 -33.18 -42.82 49.71
N ARG A 481 -34.38 -43.41 49.69
CA ARG A 481 -35.61 -42.93 49.03
C ARG A 481 -35.98 -41.50 49.48
N LEU A 482 -36.32 -40.65 48.52
CA LEU A 482 -37.14 -39.46 48.71
C LEU A 482 -38.60 -39.88 48.93
N ARG A 483 -39.23 -39.38 50.00
CA ARG A 483 -40.68 -39.32 50.16
C ARG A 483 -41.15 -37.98 49.61
N VAL A 484 -42.08 -38.03 48.66
CA VAL A 484 -42.91 -36.92 48.20
C VAL A 484 -44.07 -36.77 49.18
N LEU A 485 -44.45 -35.53 49.49
CA LEU A 485 -45.84 -35.14 49.70
C LEU A 485 -46.29 -34.37 48.46
#